data_AF-A0A660PNW5-F1
#
_entry.id   AF-A0A660PNW5-F1
#
_cell.length_a   1.000
_cell.length_b   1.000
_cell.length_c   1.000
_cell.angle_alpha   90.00
_cell.angle_beta   90.00
_cell.angle_gamma   90.00
#
_symmetry.space_group_name_H-M   'P 1'
#
loop_
_entity.id
_entity.type
_entity.pdbx_description
1 polymer ?
#
loop_
_entity_poly.entity_id
_entity_poly.type
_entity_poly.pdbx_seq_one_letter_code
_entity_poly.pdbx_strand_id
1 'polypeptide(L)'
;MLLDKINVKIYPLFEKLLKGGGFYQVEESTLQITTSHINSKNQFFSSLECDNFRIDTDQNGKILFIELYSPKKSWLVTENIKFPHNANKADIRILDFRKSIAIPKLLTNHNNTILKIEWFKEHSVAHYFIATDIVLEVNNNSQLTSIWINNITNDIAGKSLAKSK
;
A
#
# COMPACT_ATOMS: atom_id res chain seq x y z
N MET A 1 -19.59 6.15 9.08
CA MET A 1 -18.63 6.65 10.09
C MET A 1 -17.26 6.52 9.47
N LEU A 2 -16.53 7.63 9.36
CA LEU A 2 -15.16 7.66 8.81
C LEU A 2 -14.19 7.05 9.82
N LEU A 3 -13.27 6.20 9.38
CA LEU A 3 -12.16 5.73 10.20
C LEU A 3 -10.96 6.67 10.08
N ASP A 4 -10.57 7.25 11.20
CA ASP A 4 -9.31 8.00 11.30
C ASP A 4 -8.11 7.09 11.58
N LYS A 5 -8.36 5.82 11.92
CA LYS A 5 -7.35 4.85 12.31
C LYS A 5 -7.66 3.48 11.69
N ILE A 6 -6.63 2.80 11.22
CA ILE A 6 -6.74 1.48 10.59
C ILE A 6 -5.97 0.49 11.47
N ASN A 7 -6.67 -0.39 12.16
CA ASN A 7 -6.05 -1.36 13.05
C ASN A 7 -5.53 -2.55 12.24
N VAL A 8 -4.34 -3.02 12.62
CA VAL A 8 -3.69 -4.16 11.99
C VAL A 8 -3.27 -5.20 13.02
N LYS A 9 -3.07 -6.43 12.56
CA LYS A 9 -2.41 -7.48 13.30
C LYS A 9 -1.16 -7.93 12.54
N ILE A 10 -0.07 -8.11 13.29
CA ILE A 10 1.25 -8.40 12.74
C ILE A 10 1.59 -9.84 13.12
N TYR A 11 1.91 -10.65 12.11
CA TYR A 11 2.39 -12.01 12.30
C TYR A 11 3.81 -12.15 11.73
N PRO A 12 4.65 -13.03 12.30
CA PRO A 12 5.93 -13.36 11.69
C PRO A 12 5.74 -13.91 10.28
N LEU A 13 6.55 -13.43 9.32
CA LEU A 13 6.61 -13.98 7.97
C LEU A 13 7.86 -14.85 7.84
N PHE A 14 7.66 -16.15 7.68
CA PHE A 14 8.75 -17.11 7.48
C PHE A 14 9.07 -17.36 6.01
N GLU A 15 8.16 -16.97 5.12
CA GLU A 15 8.31 -17.14 3.67
C GLU A 15 9.12 -16.00 3.04
N LYS A 16 9.56 -16.21 1.80
CA LYS A 16 10.22 -15.17 1.01
C LYS A 16 9.20 -14.08 0.65
N LEU A 17 9.61 -12.82 0.76
CA LEU A 17 8.81 -11.71 0.24
C LEU A 17 8.61 -11.87 -1.26
N LEU A 18 7.37 -11.70 -1.69
CA LEU A 18 7.03 -11.59 -3.10
C LEU A 18 7.56 -10.26 -3.64
N LYS A 19 7.79 -10.23 -4.96
CA LYS A 19 8.09 -8.97 -5.62
C LYS A 19 6.85 -8.09 -5.62
N GLY A 20 6.94 -6.93 -4.98
CA GLY A 20 5.90 -5.90 -5.05
C GLY A 20 6.10 -5.02 -6.29
N GLY A 21 5.05 -4.32 -6.71
CA GLY A 21 5.19 -3.32 -7.77
C GLY A 21 4.03 -2.35 -7.77
N GLY A 22 4.34 -1.06 -7.86
CA GLY A 22 3.38 -0.01 -8.18
C GLY A 22 3.37 0.24 -9.68
N PHE A 23 2.23 -0.04 -10.33
CA PHE A 23 2.05 0.08 -11.78
C PHE A 23 1.03 1.17 -12.08
N TYR A 24 1.42 2.18 -12.85
CA TYR A 24 0.51 3.22 -13.30
C TYR A 24 -0.18 2.86 -14.60
N GLN A 25 -1.50 2.84 -14.61
CA GLN A 25 -2.26 2.63 -15.84
C GLN A 25 -2.34 3.93 -16.68
N VAL A 26 -2.61 3.76 -17.98
CA VAL A 26 -2.72 4.77 -19.04
C VAL A 26 -3.27 6.12 -18.56
N GLU A 27 -2.63 7.22 -19.01
CA GLU A 27 -2.89 8.63 -18.62
C GLU A 27 -2.51 9.02 -17.19
N GLU A 28 -1.76 8.17 -16.46
CA GLU A 28 -1.33 8.43 -15.09
C GLU A 28 -2.49 8.67 -14.12
N SER A 29 -3.69 8.18 -14.44
CA SER A 29 -4.92 8.45 -13.68
C SER A 29 -5.07 7.54 -12.45
N THR A 30 -4.47 6.34 -12.48
CA THR A 30 -4.61 5.34 -11.41
C THR A 30 -3.30 4.58 -11.20
N LEU A 31 -2.90 4.45 -9.93
CA LEU A 31 -1.81 3.57 -9.48
C LEU A 31 -2.40 2.29 -8.91
N GLN A 32 -1.98 1.16 -9.45
CA GLN A 32 -2.36 -0.17 -8.99
C GLN A 32 -1.15 -0.88 -8.40
N ILE A 33 -1.32 -1.47 -7.23
CA ILE A 33 -0.24 -2.11 -6.48
C ILE A 33 -0.70 -3.51 -6.10
N THR A 34 0.06 -4.49 -6.56
CA THR A 34 -0.21 -5.90 -6.23
C THR A 34 0.77 -6.36 -5.15
N THR A 35 0.23 -6.90 -4.06
CA THR A 35 1.02 -7.35 -2.89
C THR A 35 1.11 -8.87 -2.79
N SER A 36 0.26 -9.59 -3.54
CA SER A 36 0.25 -11.05 -3.58
C SER A 36 -0.16 -11.56 -4.96
N HIS A 37 0.27 -12.76 -5.31
CA HIS A 37 -0.30 -13.44 -6.48
C HIS A 37 -1.78 -13.71 -6.21
N ILE A 38 -2.64 -13.16 -7.08
CA ILE A 38 -4.07 -13.44 -7.09
C ILE A 38 -4.24 -14.86 -7.62
N ASN A 39 -4.08 -15.86 -6.75
CA ASN A 39 -4.41 -17.25 -7.05
C ASN A 39 -5.87 -17.53 -6.70
N SER A 40 -6.46 -18.58 -7.26
CA SER A 40 -7.86 -18.97 -7.03
C SER A 40 -8.23 -19.23 -5.56
N LYS A 41 -7.23 -19.35 -4.66
CA LYS A 41 -7.39 -19.51 -3.21
C LYS A 41 -7.46 -18.17 -2.46
N ASN A 42 -6.85 -17.11 -2.97
CA ASN A 42 -6.90 -15.75 -2.41
C ASN A 42 -8.11 -15.02 -3.01
N GLN A 43 -9.30 -15.38 -2.55
CA GLN A 43 -10.52 -14.71 -3.00
C GLN A 43 -10.65 -13.37 -2.29
N PHE A 44 -10.97 -12.33 -3.09
CA PHE A 44 -11.38 -11.03 -2.57
C PHE A 44 -12.52 -11.22 -1.56
N PHE A 45 -12.41 -10.57 -0.41
CA PHE A 45 -13.43 -10.62 0.64
C PHE A 45 -14.03 -9.25 0.94
N SER A 46 -13.18 -8.24 1.11
CA SER A 46 -13.63 -6.89 1.49
C SER A 46 -12.65 -5.82 1.05
N SER A 47 -13.16 -4.58 0.98
CA SER A 47 -12.35 -3.37 0.79
C SER A 47 -12.40 -2.44 2.00
N LEU A 48 -11.31 -1.69 2.18
CA LEU A 48 -11.28 -0.40 2.86
C LEU A 48 -11.10 0.68 1.80
N GLU A 49 -11.94 1.71 1.78
CA GLU A 49 -11.93 2.69 0.69
C GLU A 49 -12.29 4.11 1.13
N CYS A 50 -11.80 5.06 0.34
CA CYS A 50 -12.25 6.44 0.28
C CYS A 50 -12.23 6.89 -1.19
N ASP A 51 -12.64 8.12 -1.47
CA ASP A 51 -12.88 8.62 -2.84
C ASP A 51 -11.74 8.36 -3.83
N ASN A 52 -10.50 8.39 -3.36
CA ASN A 52 -9.30 8.27 -4.19
C ASN A 52 -8.41 7.08 -3.84
N PHE A 53 -8.81 6.19 -2.95
CA PHE A 53 -7.94 5.12 -2.48
C PHE A 53 -8.73 3.90 -2.00
N ARG A 54 -8.20 2.71 -2.30
CA ARG A 54 -8.82 1.43 -1.95
C ARG A 54 -7.77 0.38 -1.59
N ILE A 55 -8.04 -0.39 -0.55
CA ILE A 55 -7.28 -1.60 -0.18
C ILE A 55 -8.24 -2.78 -0.22
N ASP A 56 -7.90 -3.79 -1.01
CA ASP A 56 -8.61 -5.05 -1.06
C ASP A 56 -7.90 -6.09 -0.18
N THR A 57 -8.70 -6.82 0.61
CA THR A 57 -8.21 -7.86 1.51
C THR A 57 -8.90 -9.20 1.29
N ASP A 58 -8.22 -10.29 1.68
CA ASP A 58 -8.84 -11.61 1.82
C ASP A 58 -9.70 -11.70 3.11
N GLN A 59 -10.31 -12.86 3.33
CA GLN A 59 -11.13 -13.14 4.51
C GLN A 59 -10.36 -13.10 5.85
N ASN A 60 -9.04 -13.18 5.79
CA ASN A 60 -8.17 -13.10 6.96
C ASN A 60 -7.68 -11.67 7.22
N GLY A 61 -7.98 -10.73 6.32
CA GLY A 61 -7.51 -9.36 6.32
C GLY A 61 -6.13 -9.16 5.69
N LYS A 62 -5.57 -10.18 5.03
CA LYS A 62 -4.33 -10.04 4.27
C LYS A 62 -4.56 -9.11 3.09
N ILE A 63 -3.68 -8.13 2.92
CA ILE A 63 -3.73 -7.21 1.79
C ILE A 63 -3.46 -8.00 0.50
N LEU A 64 -4.34 -7.84 -0.48
CA LEU A 64 -4.22 -8.45 -1.79
C LEU A 64 -3.78 -7.39 -2.82
N PHE A 65 -4.48 -6.26 -2.80
CA PHE A 65 -4.35 -5.22 -3.81
C PHE A 65 -4.58 -3.84 -3.19
N ILE A 66 -3.89 -2.84 -3.72
CA ILE A 66 -4.06 -1.43 -3.33
C ILE A 66 -4.24 -0.63 -4.62
N GLU A 67 -5.24 0.24 -4.65
CA GLU A 67 -5.53 1.12 -5.77
C GLU A 67 -5.61 2.57 -5.30
N LEU A 68 -5.02 3.47 -6.09
CA LEU A 68 -5.02 4.90 -5.83
C LEU A 68 -5.47 5.64 -7.09
N TYR A 69 -6.63 6.27 -7.02
CA TYR A 69 -7.23 7.09 -8.08
C TYR A 69 -6.77 8.54 -7.95
N SER A 70 -5.46 8.75 -8.07
CA SER A 70 -4.86 10.08 -7.96
C SER A 70 -3.69 10.24 -8.92
N PRO A 71 -3.69 11.28 -9.77
CA PRO A 71 -2.65 11.46 -10.76
C PRO A 71 -1.33 11.88 -10.12
N LYS A 72 -0.19 11.43 -10.66
CA LYS A 72 1.14 11.73 -10.09
C LYS A 72 1.37 13.21 -9.78
N LYS A 73 0.88 14.09 -10.66
CA LYS A 73 0.99 15.55 -10.53
C LYS A 73 0.29 16.14 -9.30
N SER A 74 -0.63 15.42 -8.66
CA SER A 74 -1.32 15.89 -7.45
C SER A 74 -0.55 15.55 -6.17
N TRP A 75 0.47 14.70 -6.27
CA TRP A 75 1.25 14.25 -5.12
C TRP A 75 2.17 15.35 -4.63
N LEU A 76 2.29 15.48 -3.31
CA LEU A 76 3.15 16.48 -2.70
C LEU A 76 4.62 16.02 -2.77
N VAL A 77 5.42 16.72 -3.58
CA VAL A 77 6.85 16.47 -3.67
C VAL A 77 7.55 16.96 -2.40
N THR A 78 8.37 16.11 -1.80
CA THR A 78 9.13 16.42 -0.58
C THR A 78 10.60 16.03 -0.73
N GLU A 79 11.51 16.89 -0.31
CA GLU A 79 12.96 16.71 -0.54
C GLU A 79 13.57 15.55 0.27
N ASN A 80 12.93 15.16 1.37
CA ASN A 80 13.47 14.20 2.35
C ASN A 80 12.79 12.84 2.35
N ILE A 81 11.97 12.53 1.35
CA ILE A 81 11.32 11.22 1.28
C ILE A 81 12.32 10.15 0.84
N LYS A 82 12.57 9.19 1.74
CA LYS A 82 13.46 8.06 1.51
C LYS A 82 12.72 6.79 1.86
N PHE A 83 12.71 5.84 0.93
CA PHE A 83 12.08 4.55 1.17
C PHE A 83 12.81 3.82 2.32
N PRO A 84 12.08 3.25 3.29
CA PRO A 84 12.67 2.53 4.41
C PRO A 84 13.24 1.18 3.94
N HIS A 85 14.55 1.13 3.71
CA HIS A 85 15.25 -0.11 3.32
C HIS A 85 15.49 -1.06 4.50
N ASN A 86 15.44 -0.54 5.73
CA ASN A 86 15.61 -1.32 6.95
C ASN A 86 14.24 -1.54 7.58
N ALA A 87 13.59 -2.66 7.25
CA ALA A 87 12.29 -3.03 7.79
C ALA A 87 12.23 -4.54 8.09
N ASN A 88 11.40 -4.92 9.04
CA ASN A 88 11.17 -6.33 9.37
C ASN A 88 10.24 -6.97 8.33
N LYS A 89 10.26 -8.30 8.19
CA LYS A 89 9.28 -9.00 7.35
C LYS A 89 8.09 -9.41 8.22
N ALA A 90 6.87 -9.15 7.76
CA ALA A 90 5.68 -9.57 8.49
C ALA A 90 4.50 -9.87 7.56
N ASP A 91 3.63 -10.77 7.99
CA ASP A 91 2.28 -10.93 7.45
C ASP A 91 1.38 -9.97 8.23
N ILE A 92 0.99 -8.87 7.58
CA ILE A 92 0.15 -7.83 8.18
C ILE A 92 -1.28 -8.00 7.70
N ARG A 93 -2.22 -8.04 8.65
CA ARG A 93 -3.64 -8.21 8.40
C ARG A 93 -4.42 -7.02 8.91
N ILE A 94 -5.22 -6.42 8.05
CA ILE A 94 -6.14 -5.33 8.39
C ILE A 94 -7.32 -5.93 9.17
N LEU A 95 -7.71 -5.31 10.27
CA LEU A 95 -8.82 -5.75 11.12
C LEU A 95 -10.12 -5.00 10.85
N ASP A 96 -10.01 -3.83 10.23
CA ASP A 96 -11.14 -2.99 9.87
C ASP A 96 -11.64 -3.38 8.48
N PHE A 97 -12.87 -3.89 8.38
CA PHE A 97 -13.49 -4.29 7.12
C PHE A 97 -14.73 -3.45 6.84
N ARG A 98 -15.01 -3.17 5.56
CA ARG A 98 -16.24 -2.49 5.09
C ARG A 98 -16.48 -1.13 5.73
N LYS A 99 -15.41 -0.38 5.96
CA LYS A 99 -15.46 0.96 6.54
C LYS A 99 -14.80 1.95 5.58
N SER A 100 -15.35 3.15 5.53
CA SER A 100 -14.70 4.26 4.83
C SER A 100 -13.54 4.79 5.68
N ILE A 101 -12.40 5.07 5.06
CA ILE A 101 -11.21 5.60 5.75
C ILE A 101 -11.01 7.08 5.45
N ALA A 102 -10.27 7.78 6.31
CA ALA A 102 -9.86 9.14 6.05
C ALA A 102 -9.00 9.22 4.78
N ILE A 103 -9.09 10.36 4.07
CA ILE A 103 -8.30 10.60 2.86
C ILE A 103 -6.82 10.74 3.26
N PRO A 104 -5.92 9.89 2.73
CA PRO A 104 -4.50 9.99 3.07
C PRO A 104 -3.82 11.15 2.34
N LYS A 105 -2.74 11.65 2.92
CA LYS A 105 -1.77 12.51 2.23
C LYS A 105 -0.89 11.67 1.33
N LEU A 106 -0.62 12.17 0.12
CA LEU A 106 0.23 11.52 -0.86
C LEU A 106 1.53 12.31 -0.96
N LEU A 107 2.63 11.72 -0.50
CA LEU A 107 3.95 12.34 -0.52
C LEU A 107 4.86 11.57 -1.48
N THR A 108 5.65 12.27 -2.28
CA THR A 108 6.52 11.63 -3.28
C THR A 108 7.87 12.33 -3.40
N ASN A 109 8.83 11.68 -4.07
CA ASN A 109 10.12 12.28 -4.41
C ASN A 109 10.04 13.03 -5.76
N HIS A 110 11.07 13.80 -6.09
CA HIS A 110 11.14 14.55 -7.35
C HIS A 110 11.00 13.67 -8.61
N ASN A 111 11.34 12.38 -8.52
CA ASN A 111 11.31 11.45 -9.64
C ASN A 111 10.00 10.64 -9.72
N ASN A 112 9.06 10.82 -8.78
CA ASN A 112 7.83 10.04 -8.65
C ASN A 112 8.03 8.52 -8.61
N THR A 113 9.19 8.06 -8.10
CA THR A 113 9.53 6.63 -7.98
C THR A 113 9.19 6.06 -6.61
N ILE A 114 9.04 6.93 -5.60
CA ILE A 114 8.65 6.59 -4.23
C ILE A 114 7.33 7.30 -3.93
N LEU A 115 6.37 6.59 -3.38
CA LEU A 115 5.14 7.15 -2.83
C LEU A 115 5.01 6.74 -1.36
N LYS A 116 4.73 7.72 -0.51
CA LYS A 116 4.22 7.50 0.84
C LYS A 116 2.76 7.93 0.88
N ILE A 117 1.89 7.00 1.25
CA ILE A 117 0.47 7.20 1.52
C ILE A 117 0.33 7.31 3.03
N GLU A 118 0.08 8.50 3.56
CA GLU A 118 0.14 8.80 5.00
C GLU A 118 -1.24 9.24 5.52
N TRP A 119 -1.81 8.51 6.48
CA TRP A 119 -3.05 8.93 7.15
C TRP A 119 -2.80 9.88 8.30
N PHE A 120 -1.76 9.61 9.08
CA PHE A 120 -1.36 10.47 10.19
C PHE A 120 0.14 10.33 10.45
N LYS A 121 0.74 11.44 10.86
CA LYS A 121 2.18 11.53 11.15
C LYS A 121 2.42 11.08 12.58
N GLU A 122 3.36 10.16 12.77
CA GLU A 122 3.77 9.68 14.08
C GLU A 122 5.30 9.50 14.12
N HIS A 123 5.92 9.82 15.26
CA HIS A 123 7.38 9.82 15.38
C HIS A 123 7.97 8.44 15.66
N SER A 124 7.22 7.57 16.36
CA SER A 124 7.65 6.22 16.69
C SER A 124 6.82 5.22 15.91
N VAL A 125 7.39 4.71 14.81
CA VAL A 125 6.76 3.71 13.96
C VAL A 125 7.71 2.53 13.74
N ALA A 126 7.14 1.36 13.59
CA ALA A 126 7.83 0.17 13.12
C ALA A 126 7.56 -0.03 11.62
N HIS A 127 8.60 -0.38 10.88
CA HIS A 127 8.53 -0.63 9.45
C HIS A 127 8.47 -2.13 9.16
N TYR A 128 7.54 -2.52 8.30
CA TYR A 128 7.36 -3.91 7.88
C TYR A 128 7.24 -4.05 6.36
N PHE A 129 8.11 -4.85 5.77
CA PHE A 129 7.95 -5.32 4.40
C PHE A 129 6.78 -6.30 4.32
N ILE A 130 5.83 -5.99 3.44
CA ILE A 130 4.80 -6.94 2.98
C ILE A 130 5.10 -7.45 1.56
N ALA A 131 5.94 -6.73 0.82
CA ALA A 131 6.56 -7.14 -0.44
C ALA A 131 7.93 -6.45 -0.57
N THR A 132 8.76 -6.82 -1.56
CA THR A 132 10.10 -6.22 -1.73
C THR A 132 10.11 -4.71 -1.87
N ASP A 133 9.05 -4.16 -2.48
CA ASP A 133 8.94 -2.75 -2.85
C ASP A 133 7.80 -2.05 -2.09
N ILE A 134 7.27 -2.69 -1.04
CA ILE A 134 6.13 -2.20 -0.28
C ILE A 134 6.38 -2.37 1.21
N VAL A 135 6.38 -1.25 1.94
CA VAL A 135 6.55 -1.21 3.40
C VAL A 135 5.34 -0.56 4.05
N LEU A 136 4.87 -1.16 5.14
CA LEU A 136 3.89 -0.56 6.02
C LEU A 136 4.58 0.06 7.24
N GLU A 137 4.14 1.25 7.62
CA GLU A 137 4.45 1.87 8.92
C GLU A 137 3.31 1.60 9.89
N VAL A 138 3.65 1.06 11.05
CA VAL A 138 2.68 0.75 12.10
C VAL A 138 3.16 1.36 13.41
N ASN A 139 2.27 2.04 14.12
CA ASN A 139 2.60 2.62 15.43
C ASN A 139 2.58 1.60 16.56
N ASN A 140 2.90 2.05 17.77
CA ASN A 140 2.95 1.20 18.97
C ASN A 140 1.57 0.61 19.36
N ASN A 141 0.48 1.15 18.84
CA ASN A 141 -0.89 0.67 19.07
C ASN A 141 -1.36 -0.30 17.98
N SER A 142 -0.46 -0.81 17.13
CA SER A 142 -0.81 -1.65 15.98
C SER A 142 -1.78 -0.98 15.01
N GLN A 143 -1.58 0.33 14.75
CA GLN A 143 -2.35 1.08 13.76
C GLN A 143 -1.48 1.43 12.56
N LEU A 144 -2.00 1.19 11.36
CA LEU A 144 -1.34 1.56 10.11
C LEU A 144 -1.31 3.09 10.01
N THR A 145 -0.10 3.65 9.95
CA THR A 145 0.11 5.08 9.81
C THR A 145 0.39 5.45 8.37
N SER A 146 1.10 4.59 7.62
CA SER A 146 1.48 4.85 6.25
C SER A 146 1.80 3.60 5.44
N ILE A 147 1.65 3.70 4.11
CA ILE A 147 2.15 2.73 3.13
C ILE A 147 3.24 3.42 2.29
N TRP A 148 4.38 2.76 2.17
CA TRP A 148 5.45 3.14 1.26
C TRP A 148 5.46 2.21 0.08
N ILE A 149 5.52 2.77 -1.12
CA ILE A 149 5.70 2.04 -2.38
C ILE A 149 6.95 2.59 -3.05
N ASN A 150 7.83 1.69 -3.47
CA ASN A 150 9.01 2.00 -4.27
C ASN A 150 8.85 1.45 -5.69
N ASN A 151 9.78 1.84 -6.57
CA ASN A 151 9.87 1.33 -7.94
C ASN A 151 8.56 1.50 -8.72
N ILE A 152 7.90 2.65 -8.54
CA ILE A 152 6.69 3.01 -9.28
C ILE A 152 7.05 3.24 -10.74
N THR A 153 6.37 2.53 -11.64
CA THR A 153 6.64 2.58 -13.09
C THR A 153 5.37 2.89 -13.88
N ASN A 154 5.53 3.43 -15.09
CA ASN A 154 4.42 3.65 -16.01
C ASN A 154 4.12 2.35 -16.76
N ASP A 155 2.89 1.84 -16.64
CA ASP A 155 2.42 0.62 -17.32
C ASP A 155 1.55 0.98 -18.53
N ILE A 156 2.19 1.01 -19.70
CA ILE A 156 1.50 1.30 -20.96
C ILE A 156 0.56 0.14 -21.32
N ALA A 157 -0.75 0.42 -21.28
CA ALA A 157 -1.83 -0.51 -21.62
C ALA A 157 -1.92 -1.77 -20.72
N GLY A 158 -1.49 -1.70 -19.45
CA GLY A 158 -1.69 -2.78 -18.48
C GLY A 158 -0.84 -4.05 -18.72
N LYS A 159 0.18 -3.96 -19.59
CA LYS A 159 1.00 -5.11 -20.00
C LYS A 159 1.88 -5.64 -18.87
N SER A 160 2.30 -4.77 -17.96
CA SER A 160 3.18 -5.14 -16.84
C SER A 160 2.38 -5.79 -15.73
N LEU A 161 1.20 -5.24 -15.42
CA LEU A 161 0.27 -5.84 -14.48
C LEU A 161 -0.18 -7.24 -14.93
N ALA A 162 -0.52 -7.41 -16.22
CA ALA A 162 -0.93 -8.70 -16.76
C ALA A 162 0.15 -9.80 -16.64
N LYS A 163 1.43 -9.44 -16.62
CA LYS A 163 2.54 -10.38 -16.43
C LYS A 163 2.80 -10.73 -14.96
N SER A 164 2.27 -9.93 -14.04
CA SER A 164 2.40 -10.15 -12.58
C SER A 164 1.27 -11.01 -11.98
N LYS A 165 0.17 -11.17 -12.72
CA LYS A 165 -0.94 -12.08 -12.40
C LYS A 165 -0.57 -13.51 -12.77
#